data_AF-A0A3E0Q4L3-F1
#
_entry.id   AF-A0A3E0Q4L3-F1
#
_cell.length_a   1.000
_cell.length_b   1.000
_cell.length_c   1.000
_cell.angle_alpha   90.00
_cell.angle_beta   90.00
_cell.angle_gamma   90.00
#
_symmetry.space_group_name_H-M   'P 1'
#
loop_
_entity.id
_entity.type
_entity.pdbx_description
1 polymer ?
#
loop_
_entity_poly.entity_id
_entity_poly.type
_entity_poly.pdbx_seq_one_letter_code
_entity_poly.pdbx_strand_id
1 'polypeptide(L)'
;MIFDLVKDFADVLDAMPEDHPRRRILKLLDEAIRRDVHFIDRHPTTFFQCLWNTCWWYDCPEVAEHYDAPQGGWSAAGPPWENSGPNLYELLELWREEPSRKSIWLRSLRPPPQRLGGQQQATFRSHVKGVCSVAYSPDGRQIVSSSEDKTLRVWDAENVRELATLRGHSDFVKSVAYSSDGRSIVSGSYDGTIRLWDAQCGAALAVLRGPWGRVQVYSVACSPDRRRIVSGFSDNRVRVWNLESNTVLAVLRGHESNVSSVAYSPDDRRIASGSLDRTVRVWDAESGAELAVFRGQNHAVTSVAYSPDGRHIISGSADVVRMWDAESGAELAVFRGHNHAVTSVAYSPDGRHIISGSRDGSVRLWNAGSGEEPVVLRGHEVLAIDRVSYSPDGRRIVTAGGDDKIARVWDSESGKELAVLRGHEGGVNDVAFSPDGRRVVSRSNDGTVRVWDAESGEELAVLRGKRR
;
A
#
# COMPACT_ATOMS: atom_id res chain seq x y z
N MET A 1 23.34 26.77 30.16
CA MET A 1 22.32 27.54 29.41
C MET A 1 20.92 27.00 29.63
N ILE A 2 20.58 25.76 29.22
CA ILE A 2 19.22 25.24 29.45
C ILE A 2 18.94 24.94 30.92
N PHE A 3 19.93 24.42 31.67
CA PHE A 3 19.81 24.19 33.11
C PHE A 3 19.65 25.49 33.91
N ASP A 4 20.33 26.56 33.51
CA ASP A 4 20.19 27.89 34.13
C ASP A 4 18.81 28.49 33.84
N LEU A 5 18.33 28.34 32.60
CA LEU A 5 16.99 28.76 32.21
C LEU A 5 15.87 28.03 32.96
N VAL A 6 16.03 26.71 33.19
CA VAL A 6 15.08 25.89 33.96
C VAL A 6 15.05 26.33 35.43
N LYS A 7 16.22 26.62 35.99
CA LYS A 7 16.34 27.11 37.36
C LYS A 7 15.71 28.49 37.51
N ASP A 8 16.03 29.42 36.61
CA ASP A 8 15.45 30.77 36.61
C ASP A 8 13.93 30.73 36.41
N PHE A 9 13.43 29.82 35.57
CA PHE A 9 12.00 29.63 35.35
C PHE A 9 11.28 29.13 36.61
N ALA A 10 11.89 28.21 37.35
CA ALA A 10 11.36 27.73 38.61
C ALA A 10 11.36 28.79 39.71
N ASP A 11 12.43 29.58 39.81
CA ASP A 11 12.52 30.68 40.79
C ASP A 11 11.45 31.75 40.52
N VAL A 12 11.17 32.04 39.25
CA VAL A 12 10.08 32.95 38.83
C VAL A 12 8.70 32.38 39.17
N LEU A 13 8.53 31.07 39.01
CA LEU A 13 7.28 30.37 39.30
C LEU A 13 6.96 30.30 40.80
N ASP A 14 7.99 30.12 41.63
CA ASP A 14 7.89 30.14 43.09
C ASP A 14 7.60 31.54 43.62
N ALA A 15 8.13 32.58 42.96
CA ALA A 15 7.85 33.98 43.26
C ALA A 15 6.47 34.48 42.77
N MET A 16 5.79 33.72 41.90
CA MET A 16 4.49 34.10 41.35
C MET A 16 3.37 33.93 42.40
N PRO A 17 2.36 34.82 42.49
CA PRO A 17 1.25 34.67 43.44
C PRO A 17 0.45 33.38 43.25
N GLU A 18 0.01 32.71 44.33
CA GLU A 18 -0.80 31.46 44.30
C GLU A 18 -2.05 31.57 43.43
N ASP A 19 -2.68 32.73 43.42
CA ASP A 19 -3.89 33.07 42.67
C ASP A 19 -3.62 33.56 41.24
N HIS A 20 -2.35 33.64 40.82
CA HIS A 20 -2.01 34.15 39.50
C HIS A 20 -2.54 33.21 38.41
N PRO A 21 -3.31 33.71 37.43
CA PRO A 21 -4.10 32.89 36.50
C PRO A 21 -3.26 31.94 35.63
N ARG A 22 -1.96 32.21 35.50
CA ARG A 22 -1.03 31.40 34.70
C ARG A 22 -0.08 30.53 35.53
N ARG A 23 -0.07 30.66 36.87
CA ARG A 23 0.91 29.96 37.72
C ARG A 23 0.80 28.44 37.61
N ARG A 24 -0.44 27.94 37.52
CA ARG A 24 -0.71 26.51 37.35
C ARG A 24 -0.16 25.94 36.05
N ILE A 25 -0.39 26.64 34.95
CA ILE A 25 0.09 26.26 33.61
C ILE A 25 1.62 26.27 33.57
N LEU A 26 2.24 27.28 34.19
CA LEU A 26 3.69 27.38 34.27
C LEU A 26 4.30 26.30 35.19
N LYS A 27 3.56 25.80 36.21
CA LYS A 27 3.96 24.63 37.04
C LYS A 27 4.00 23.34 36.23
N LEU A 28 2.98 23.08 35.42
CA LEU A 28 2.96 21.94 34.52
C LEU A 28 4.09 22.02 33.48
N LEU A 29 4.35 23.22 32.96
CA LEU A 29 5.47 23.47 32.07
C LEU A 29 6.81 23.18 32.76
N ASP A 30 7.07 23.69 33.96
CA ASP A 30 8.30 23.42 34.72
C ASP A 30 8.53 21.93 34.94
N GLU A 31 7.49 21.18 35.32
CA GLU A 31 7.59 19.75 35.59
C GLU A 31 7.89 18.93 34.32
N ALA A 32 7.26 19.27 33.19
CA ALA A 32 7.55 18.68 31.89
C ALA A 32 8.99 18.94 31.43
N ILE A 33 9.47 20.18 31.59
CA ILE A 33 10.82 20.56 31.20
C ILE A 33 11.85 19.81 32.06
N ARG A 34 11.63 19.71 33.37
CA ARG A 34 12.52 18.99 34.29
C ARG A 34 12.60 17.50 33.99
N ARG A 35 11.48 16.86 33.64
CA ARG A 35 11.43 15.42 33.36
C ARG A 35 12.31 15.02 32.18
N ASP A 36 12.30 15.82 31.13
CA ASP A 36 12.97 15.49 29.86
C ASP A 36 14.17 16.41 29.56
N VAL A 37 14.69 17.13 30.58
CA VAL A 37 15.69 18.21 30.42
C VAL A 37 16.96 17.76 29.67
N HIS A 38 17.45 16.54 29.90
CA HIS A 38 18.62 16.00 29.21
C HIS A 38 18.35 15.65 27.74
N PHE A 39 17.11 15.26 27.41
CA PHE A 39 16.71 14.98 26.05
C PHE A 39 16.53 16.28 25.26
N ILE A 40 15.93 17.28 25.90
CA ILE A 40 15.73 18.64 25.37
C ILE A 40 17.08 19.34 25.14
N ASP A 41 18.05 19.22 26.05
CA ASP A 41 19.40 19.80 25.90
C ASP A 41 20.11 19.28 24.64
N ARG A 42 19.96 17.99 24.33
CA ARG A 42 20.55 17.35 23.14
C ARG A 42 19.77 17.61 21.86
N HIS A 43 18.46 17.85 21.97
CA HIS A 43 17.57 18.06 20.83
C HIS A 43 16.61 19.23 21.13
N PRO A 44 17.08 20.49 21.06
CA PRO A 44 16.26 21.65 21.43
C PRO A 44 14.98 21.80 20.60
N THR A 45 14.98 21.26 19.38
CA THR A 45 13.83 21.23 18.46
C THR A 45 12.75 20.22 18.85
N THR A 46 12.98 19.33 19.83
CA THR A 46 11.98 18.34 20.29
C THR A 46 11.29 18.75 21.58
N PHE A 47 11.58 19.96 22.09
CA PHE A 47 10.96 20.52 23.30
C PHE A 47 9.43 20.43 23.28
N PHE A 48 8.83 20.79 22.15
CA PHE A 48 7.38 20.78 21.99
C PHE A 48 6.79 19.36 22.00
N GLN A 49 7.54 18.36 21.52
CA GLN A 49 7.14 16.96 21.58
C GLN A 49 7.20 16.41 23.02
N CYS A 50 8.17 16.85 23.81
CA CYS A 50 8.22 16.54 25.24
C CYS A 50 7.04 17.17 25.99
N LEU A 51 6.75 18.45 25.73
CA LEU A 51 5.57 19.14 26.27
C LEU A 51 4.25 18.46 25.84
N TRP A 52 4.15 18.03 24.58
CA TRP A 52 3.03 17.25 24.03
C TRP A 52 2.81 15.95 24.82
N ASN A 53 3.88 15.21 25.08
CA ASN A 53 3.81 13.91 25.75
C ASN A 53 3.56 13.97 27.27
N THR A 54 3.57 15.16 27.87
CA THR A 54 3.60 15.31 29.33
C THR A 54 2.48 16.16 29.89
N CYS A 55 2.14 17.28 29.25
CA CYS A 55 1.25 18.28 29.87
C CYS A 55 0.16 18.84 28.96
N TRP A 56 0.18 18.59 27.65
CA TRP A 56 -0.83 19.12 26.71
C TRP A 56 -2.21 18.47 26.90
N TRP A 57 -2.27 17.16 27.08
CA TRP A 57 -3.53 16.38 27.08
C TRP A 57 -4.49 16.69 28.24
N TYR A 58 -4.06 17.39 29.29
CA TYR A 58 -4.89 17.62 30.48
C TYR A 58 -5.97 18.66 30.19
N ASP A 59 -5.73 19.60 29.28
CA ASP A 59 -6.61 20.75 29.01
C ASP A 59 -7.38 20.60 27.68
N CYS A 60 -7.51 19.37 27.15
CA CYS A 60 -8.24 19.07 25.91
C CYS A 60 -9.67 18.58 26.25
N PRO A 61 -10.73 19.33 25.89
CA PRO A 61 -12.12 18.99 26.23
C PRO A 61 -12.55 17.59 25.79
N GLU A 62 -12.03 17.11 24.65
CA GLU A 62 -12.34 15.80 24.08
C GLU A 62 -11.66 14.63 24.81
N VAL A 63 -10.64 14.90 25.63
CA VAL A 63 -9.87 13.88 26.36
C VAL A 63 -10.30 13.79 27.82
N ALA A 64 -10.93 14.83 28.36
CA ALA A 64 -11.49 14.90 29.72
C ALA A 64 -12.49 13.77 30.03
N GLU A 65 -13.25 13.29 29.03
CA GLU A 65 -14.22 12.20 29.16
C GLU A 65 -13.59 10.81 29.35
N HIS A 66 -12.27 10.70 29.17
CA HIS A 66 -11.55 9.42 29.14
C HIS A 66 -10.68 9.17 30.38
N TYR A 67 -10.84 9.96 31.45
CA TYR A 67 -10.07 9.80 32.69
C TYR A 67 -10.89 9.23 33.86
N ASP A 68 -10.31 8.22 34.52
CA ASP A 68 -10.69 7.84 35.87
C ASP A 68 -9.94 8.71 36.88
N ALA A 69 -10.63 9.13 37.95
CA ALA A 69 -10.00 9.93 39.01
C ALA A 69 -8.82 9.15 39.66
N PRO A 70 -7.70 9.82 39.98
CA PRO A 70 -6.61 9.17 40.71
C PRO A 70 -7.12 8.65 42.06
N GLN A 71 -6.53 7.57 42.58
CA GLN A 71 -6.90 7.04 43.90
C GLN A 71 -6.70 8.13 44.97
N GLY A 72 -7.81 8.59 45.56
CA GLY A 72 -7.86 9.76 46.46
C GLY A 72 -8.72 10.93 45.94
N GLY A 73 -9.15 10.87 44.67
CA GLY A 73 -9.95 11.92 44.03
C GLY A 73 -9.15 13.18 43.71
N TRP A 74 -9.70 14.01 42.83
CA TRP A 74 -9.23 15.38 42.66
C TRP A 74 -9.67 16.19 43.89
N SER A 75 -8.74 16.69 44.71
CA SER A 75 -9.08 17.54 45.85
C SER A 75 -9.95 18.73 45.42
N ALA A 76 -10.86 19.15 46.30
CA ALA A 76 -12.08 20.00 46.22
C ALA A 76 -12.25 21.14 45.16
N ALA A 77 -11.39 21.30 44.16
CA ALA A 77 -11.49 22.30 43.10
C ALA A 77 -11.81 21.71 41.71
N GLY A 78 -12.21 20.44 41.64
CA GLY A 78 -12.46 19.75 40.36
C GLY A 78 -11.17 19.48 39.56
N PRO A 79 -11.28 18.85 38.39
CA PRO A 79 -10.14 18.58 37.56
C PRO A 79 -9.52 19.86 36.99
N PRO A 80 -8.20 19.87 36.70
CA PRO A 80 -7.49 21.07 36.28
C PRO A 80 -8.03 21.90 35.12
N TRP A 81 -8.75 21.24 34.22
CA TRP A 81 -9.19 21.74 32.92
C TRP A 81 -10.61 22.32 32.88
N GLU A 82 -11.35 22.28 33.99
CA GLU A 82 -12.75 22.76 34.04
C GLU A 82 -12.91 24.26 34.35
N ASN A 83 -11.81 25.03 34.49
CA ASN A 83 -11.89 26.46 34.81
C ASN A 83 -11.88 27.35 33.55
N SER A 84 -12.68 28.42 33.56
CA SER A 84 -13.04 29.29 32.42
C SER A 84 -11.94 30.24 31.88
N GLY A 85 -10.67 29.91 32.03
CA GLY A 85 -9.54 30.68 31.48
C GLY A 85 -9.05 30.14 30.13
N PRO A 86 -8.20 30.86 29.38
CA PRO A 86 -7.65 30.35 28.13
C PRO A 86 -6.66 29.21 28.41
N ASN A 87 -6.87 28.08 27.75
CA ASN A 87 -6.07 26.87 27.96
C ASN A 87 -4.64 27.05 27.40
N LEU A 88 -3.68 26.29 27.91
CA LEU A 88 -2.28 26.36 27.46
C LEU A 88 -2.17 26.18 25.93
N TYR A 89 -3.00 25.30 25.35
CA TYR A 89 -3.12 25.12 23.91
C TYR A 89 -3.47 26.42 23.17
N GLU A 90 -4.52 27.13 23.60
CA GLU A 90 -4.99 28.35 22.94
C GLU A 90 -3.93 29.46 22.98
N LEU A 91 -3.22 29.58 24.10
CA LEU A 91 -2.13 30.55 24.25
C LEU A 91 -0.93 30.24 23.35
N LEU A 92 -0.59 28.96 23.17
CA LEU A 92 0.50 28.53 22.29
C LEU A 92 0.18 28.75 20.80
N GLU A 93 -1.08 28.52 20.40
CA GLU A 93 -1.54 28.81 19.04
C GLU A 93 -1.55 30.32 18.76
N LEU A 94 -2.03 31.13 19.71
CA LEU A 94 -2.00 32.60 19.61
C LEU A 94 -0.56 33.14 19.50
N TRP A 95 0.39 32.59 20.25
CA TRP A 95 1.81 32.97 20.16
C TRP A 95 2.48 32.58 18.84
N ARG A 96 2.00 31.53 18.17
CA ARG A 96 2.51 31.14 16.84
C ARG A 96 2.08 32.10 15.75
N GLU A 97 0.85 32.59 15.84
CA GLU A 97 0.23 33.47 14.84
C GLU A 97 0.70 34.92 14.96
N GLU A 98 1.41 35.27 16.04
CA GLU A 98 1.91 36.63 16.26
C GLU A 98 3.05 36.98 15.28
N PRO A 99 2.87 37.94 14.35
CA PRO A 99 3.81 38.18 13.25
C PRO A 99 5.14 38.83 13.66
N SER A 100 5.24 39.32 14.91
CA SER A 100 6.17 40.39 15.29
C SER A 100 7.47 39.95 15.98
N ARG A 101 7.78 38.65 16.11
CA ARG A 101 9.02 38.21 16.77
C ARG A 101 9.93 37.36 15.88
N LYS A 102 11.23 37.70 15.91
CA LYS A 102 12.38 37.01 15.26
C LYS A 102 12.66 35.60 15.81
N SER A 103 11.67 34.89 16.35
CA SER A 103 11.86 33.55 16.93
C SER A 103 11.59 32.50 15.86
N ILE A 104 12.55 32.35 14.93
CA ILE A 104 12.49 31.38 13.81
C ILE A 104 12.30 29.93 14.31
N TRP A 105 12.74 29.62 15.54
CA TRP A 105 12.68 28.28 16.12
C TRP A 105 11.27 27.80 16.51
N LEU A 106 10.35 28.71 16.89
CA LEU A 106 8.96 28.37 17.26
C LEU A 106 8.12 27.95 16.05
N ARG A 107 8.42 28.48 14.86
CA ARG A 107 7.79 28.04 13.59
C ARG A 107 8.29 26.68 13.11
N SER A 108 9.45 26.24 13.60
CA SER A 108 10.06 24.94 13.27
C SER A 108 9.55 23.80 14.16
N LEU A 109 8.82 24.12 15.23
CA LEU A 109 8.15 23.14 16.09
C LEU A 109 6.83 22.74 15.42
N ARG A 110 6.84 21.61 14.69
CA ARG A 110 5.60 21.04 14.17
C ARG A 110 4.92 20.26 15.31
N PRO A 111 3.58 20.35 15.46
CA PRO A 111 2.88 19.34 16.25
C PRO A 111 3.15 17.97 15.60
N PRO A 112 3.23 16.89 16.38
CA PRO A 112 2.98 15.59 15.79
C PRO A 112 1.63 15.68 15.06
N PRO A 113 1.53 15.08 13.87
CA PRO A 113 0.31 15.12 13.05
C PRO A 113 -0.91 14.85 13.90
N GLN A 114 -1.93 15.70 13.74
CA GLN A 114 -3.22 15.55 14.41
C GLN A 114 -3.68 14.11 14.25
N ARG A 115 -3.65 13.34 15.35
CA ARG A 115 -4.55 12.20 15.46
C ARG A 115 -5.94 12.81 15.53
N LEU A 116 -6.59 12.94 14.38
CA LEU A 116 -8.04 12.86 14.33
C LEU A 116 -8.36 11.48 14.89
N GLY A 117 -8.66 11.45 16.19
CA GLY A 117 -9.33 10.35 16.85
C GLY A 117 -10.67 10.16 16.17
N GLY A 118 -10.67 9.48 15.04
CA GLY A 118 -11.81 8.67 14.67
C GLY A 118 -11.85 7.57 15.73
N GLN A 119 -12.70 7.75 16.74
CA GLN A 119 -13.12 6.64 17.58
C GLN A 119 -13.31 5.42 16.67
N GLN A 120 -12.62 4.34 16.99
CA GLN A 120 -12.94 3.02 16.46
C GLN A 120 -14.32 2.65 17.01
N GLN A 121 -15.37 3.20 16.42
CA GLN A 121 -16.74 2.76 16.62
C GLN A 121 -16.93 1.50 15.77
N ALA A 122 -16.43 0.39 16.32
CA ALA A 122 -16.55 -0.99 15.86
C ALA A 122 -15.73 -1.43 14.60
N THR A 123 -15.02 -2.55 14.78
CA THR A 123 -14.30 -3.32 13.74
C THR A 123 -15.29 -4.01 12.81
N PHE A 124 -15.41 -3.53 11.56
CA PHE A 124 -16.19 -4.19 10.53
C PHE A 124 -15.28 -4.55 9.35
N ARG A 125 -15.19 -5.86 9.04
CA ARG A 125 -14.45 -6.37 7.88
C ARG A 125 -15.12 -5.92 6.59
N SER A 126 -14.35 -5.37 5.65
CA SER A 126 -14.86 -4.93 4.36
C SER A 126 -15.33 -6.12 3.53
N HIS A 127 -14.42 -7.05 3.33
CA HIS A 127 -14.72 -8.36 2.81
C HIS A 127 -14.87 -9.34 3.96
N VAL A 128 -15.79 -10.30 3.83
CA VAL A 128 -16.02 -11.30 4.89
C VAL A 128 -14.86 -12.29 4.98
N LYS A 129 -14.09 -12.41 3.90
CA LYS A 129 -12.91 -13.25 3.76
C LYS A 129 -11.71 -12.46 3.23
N GLY A 130 -10.57 -13.13 3.05
CA GLY A 130 -9.36 -12.53 2.53
C GLY A 130 -9.59 -11.79 1.21
N VAL A 131 -9.01 -10.61 1.10
CA VAL A 131 -8.98 -9.86 -0.16
C VAL A 131 -7.91 -10.52 -1.04
N CYS A 132 -8.16 -10.70 -2.34
CA CYS A 132 -7.34 -11.46 -3.30
C CYS A 132 -6.57 -10.62 -4.34
N SER A 133 -7.03 -9.42 -4.68
CA SER A 133 -6.32 -8.45 -5.53
C SER A 133 -6.88 -7.04 -5.30
N VAL A 134 -6.03 -6.00 -5.42
CA VAL A 134 -6.41 -4.58 -5.31
C VAL A 134 -5.80 -3.77 -6.46
N ALA A 135 -6.52 -2.75 -6.95
CA ALA A 135 -6.00 -1.83 -7.96
C ALA A 135 -6.60 -0.43 -7.83
N TYR A 136 -5.81 0.59 -8.17
CA TYR A 136 -6.29 1.96 -8.39
C TYR A 136 -6.85 2.11 -9.81
N SER A 137 -7.84 2.98 -9.98
CA SER A 137 -8.21 3.49 -11.29
C SER A 137 -7.06 4.33 -11.87
N PRO A 138 -6.94 4.44 -13.21
CA PRO A 138 -5.87 5.23 -13.84
C PRO A 138 -5.84 6.71 -13.43
N ASP A 139 -6.98 7.27 -13.05
CA ASP A 139 -7.09 8.65 -12.55
C ASP A 139 -6.88 8.78 -11.03
N GLY A 140 -6.69 7.66 -10.34
CA GLY A 140 -6.43 7.58 -8.89
C GLY A 140 -7.65 7.85 -8.02
N ARG A 141 -8.83 8.09 -8.59
CA ARG A 141 -10.04 8.46 -7.85
C ARG A 141 -10.77 7.29 -7.24
N GLN A 142 -10.57 6.08 -7.77
CA GLN A 142 -11.23 4.88 -7.29
C GLN A 142 -10.23 3.79 -6.96
N ILE A 143 -10.62 2.94 -6.01
CA ILE A 143 -9.92 1.70 -5.68
C ILE A 143 -10.90 0.55 -5.92
N VAL A 144 -10.45 -0.53 -6.52
CA VAL A 144 -11.20 -1.78 -6.58
C VAL A 144 -10.49 -2.86 -5.77
N SER A 145 -11.24 -3.59 -4.95
CA SER A 145 -10.77 -4.76 -4.22
C SER A 145 -11.60 -5.98 -4.61
N SER A 146 -10.94 -7.14 -4.75
CA SER A 146 -11.58 -8.44 -5.03
C SER A 146 -11.31 -9.41 -3.88
N SER A 147 -12.20 -10.38 -3.63
CA SER A 147 -12.07 -11.24 -2.44
C SER A 147 -12.54 -12.69 -2.64
N GLU A 148 -12.08 -13.55 -1.74
CA GLU A 148 -12.60 -14.90 -1.50
C GLU A 148 -14.08 -14.93 -1.07
N ASP A 149 -14.63 -13.79 -0.65
CA ASP A 149 -16.07 -13.65 -0.36
C ASP A 149 -16.94 -13.56 -1.63
N LYS A 150 -16.32 -13.72 -2.81
CA LYS A 150 -16.95 -13.78 -4.14
C LYS A 150 -17.44 -12.42 -4.64
N THR A 151 -17.07 -11.33 -3.96
CA THR A 151 -17.46 -9.98 -4.34
C THR A 151 -16.25 -9.15 -4.75
N LEU A 152 -16.54 -8.08 -5.48
CA LEU A 152 -15.63 -6.95 -5.59
C LEU A 152 -16.26 -5.75 -4.90
N ARG A 153 -15.43 -4.84 -4.41
CA ARG A 153 -15.88 -3.55 -3.87
C ARG A 153 -15.12 -2.43 -4.56
N VAL A 154 -15.86 -1.40 -4.94
CA VAL A 154 -15.34 -0.16 -5.51
C VAL A 154 -15.43 0.92 -4.44
N TRP A 155 -14.36 1.67 -4.29
CA TRP A 155 -14.20 2.67 -3.25
C TRP A 155 -13.79 4.00 -3.85
N ASP A 156 -14.27 5.08 -3.25
CA ASP A 156 -13.76 6.41 -3.45
C ASP A 156 -12.39 6.52 -2.76
N ALA A 157 -11.34 6.83 -3.52
CA ALA A 157 -9.99 6.90 -3.00
C ALA A 157 -9.77 8.11 -2.08
N GLU A 158 -10.49 9.21 -2.32
CA GLU A 158 -10.32 10.46 -1.59
C GLU A 158 -11.02 10.43 -0.23
N ASN A 159 -12.30 10.06 -0.24
CA ASN A 159 -13.21 10.07 0.91
C ASN A 159 -13.33 8.69 1.58
N VAL A 160 -12.70 7.65 1.01
CA VAL A 160 -12.61 6.31 1.61
C VAL A 160 -14.00 5.76 1.90
N ARG A 161 -14.87 5.88 0.90
CA ARG A 161 -16.26 5.44 0.95
C ARG A 161 -16.49 4.33 -0.05
N GLU A 162 -17.21 3.30 0.36
CA GLU A 162 -17.72 2.30 -0.58
C GLU A 162 -18.71 2.96 -1.56
N LEU A 163 -18.37 2.90 -2.85
CA LEU A 163 -19.20 3.35 -3.97
C LEU A 163 -20.14 2.23 -4.43
N ALA A 164 -19.63 1.00 -4.55
CA ALA A 164 -20.40 -0.15 -5.00
C ALA A 164 -19.85 -1.49 -4.45
N THR A 165 -20.76 -2.43 -4.17
CA THR A 165 -20.43 -3.87 -4.05
C THR A 165 -20.84 -4.57 -5.33
N LEU A 166 -19.88 -5.09 -6.08
CA LEU A 166 -20.11 -5.85 -7.32
C LEU A 166 -20.32 -7.33 -6.97
N ARG A 167 -21.55 -7.81 -7.19
CA ARG A 167 -21.96 -9.20 -6.91
C ARG A 167 -22.26 -9.94 -8.20
N GLY A 168 -21.79 -11.17 -8.31
CA GLY A 168 -22.10 -12.04 -9.45
C GLY A 168 -21.20 -13.26 -9.55
N HIS A 169 -19.96 -13.19 -9.06
CA HIS A 169 -19.10 -14.36 -8.99
C HIS A 169 -19.64 -15.38 -7.98
N SER A 170 -19.44 -16.68 -8.30
CA SER A 170 -19.87 -17.80 -7.45
C SER A 170 -18.72 -18.45 -6.68
N ASP A 171 -17.50 -17.97 -6.88
CA ASP A 171 -16.27 -18.42 -6.23
C ASP A 171 -15.29 -17.25 -6.04
N PHE A 172 -14.10 -17.54 -5.52
CA PHE A 172 -13.06 -16.56 -5.22
C PHE A 172 -12.72 -15.71 -6.43
N VAL A 173 -12.69 -14.39 -6.25
CA VAL A 173 -12.29 -13.45 -7.31
C VAL A 173 -10.79 -13.23 -7.16
N LYS A 174 -9.99 -13.89 -8.00
CA LYS A 174 -8.54 -14.00 -7.78
C LYS A 174 -7.75 -12.80 -8.30
N SER A 175 -8.24 -12.15 -9.35
CA SER A 175 -7.53 -11.06 -10.04
C SER A 175 -8.52 -10.00 -10.50
N VAL A 176 -8.14 -8.74 -10.36
CA VAL A 176 -8.92 -7.58 -10.82
C VAL A 176 -8.01 -6.57 -11.51
N ALA A 177 -8.51 -5.89 -12.53
CA ALA A 177 -7.82 -4.81 -13.22
C ALA A 177 -8.82 -3.75 -13.70
N TYR A 178 -8.38 -2.49 -13.78
CA TYR A 178 -9.09 -1.45 -14.54
C TYR A 178 -8.69 -1.51 -16.02
N SER A 179 -9.58 -1.10 -16.90
CA SER A 179 -9.22 -0.70 -18.27
C SER A 179 -8.35 0.55 -18.25
N SER A 180 -7.55 0.78 -19.30
CA SER A 180 -6.59 1.91 -19.33
C SER A 180 -7.27 3.30 -19.38
N ASP A 181 -8.58 3.38 -19.67
CA ASP A 181 -9.39 4.60 -19.49
C ASP A 181 -10.08 4.72 -18.12
N GLY A 182 -9.99 3.69 -17.27
CA GLY A 182 -10.67 3.64 -15.99
C GLY A 182 -12.18 3.45 -16.06
N ARG A 183 -12.76 3.22 -17.25
CA ARG A 183 -14.23 3.12 -17.41
C ARG A 183 -14.76 1.73 -17.06
N SER A 184 -13.93 0.71 -17.17
CA SER A 184 -14.31 -0.67 -16.94
C SER A 184 -13.42 -1.32 -15.89
N ILE A 185 -14.03 -2.22 -15.11
CA ILE A 185 -13.34 -3.15 -14.21
C ILE A 185 -13.47 -4.54 -14.79
N VAL A 186 -12.37 -5.28 -14.82
CA VAL A 186 -12.31 -6.68 -15.25
C VAL A 186 -11.94 -7.54 -14.07
N SER A 187 -12.69 -8.62 -13.83
CA SER A 187 -12.44 -9.54 -12.73
C SER A 187 -12.39 -10.99 -13.18
N GLY A 188 -11.35 -11.72 -12.76
CA GLY A 188 -11.21 -13.16 -13.00
C GLY A 188 -11.45 -13.97 -11.73
N SER A 189 -12.23 -15.06 -11.83
CA SER A 189 -12.62 -15.88 -10.68
C SER A 189 -12.39 -17.38 -10.88
N TYR A 190 -12.32 -18.10 -9.76
CA TYR A 190 -12.32 -19.57 -9.71
C TYR A 190 -13.65 -20.19 -10.11
N ASP A 191 -14.70 -19.39 -10.30
CA ASP A 191 -15.93 -19.85 -10.95
C ASP A 191 -15.79 -20.03 -12.47
N GLY A 192 -14.62 -19.70 -13.00
CA GLY A 192 -14.27 -19.82 -14.41
C GLY A 192 -14.91 -18.79 -15.33
N THR A 193 -15.40 -17.70 -14.76
CA THR A 193 -15.86 -16.54 -15.51
C THR A 193 -14.90 -15.38 -15.36
N ILE A 194 -14.83 -14.57 -16.41
CA ILE A 194 -14.33 -13.21 -16.33
C ILE A 194 -15.54 -12.30 -16.40
N ARG A 195 -15.61 -11.28 -15.54
CA ARG A 195 -16.72 -10.33 -15.55
C ARG A 195 -16.22 -8.93 -15.86
N LEU A 196 -17.00 -8.24 -16.67
CA LEU A 196 -16.81 -6.84 -17.00
C LEU A 196 -17.84 -6.01 -16.23
N TRP A 197 -17.38 -4.94 -15.60
CA TRP A 197 -18.20 -4.04 -14.81
C TRP A 197 -17.97 -2.61 -15.22
N ASP A 198 -19.01 -1.80 -15.16
CA ASP A 198 -18.91 -0.35 -15.30
C ASP A 198 -18.26 0.22 -14.03
N ALA A 199 -17.15 0.94 -14.17
CA ALA A 199 -16.43 1.50 -13.03
C ALA A 199 -17.19 2.64 -12.33
N GLN A 200 -18.05 3.36 -13.05
CA GLN A 200 -18.74 4.52 -12.51
C GLN A 200 -19.94 4.12 -11.65
N CYS A 201 -20.76 3.18 -12.12
CA CYS A 201 -21.99 2.78 -11.43
C CYS A 201 -21.94 1.36 -10.84
N GLY A 202 -20.91 0.57 -11.13
CA GLY A 202 -20.79 -0.81 -10.66
C GLY A 202 -21.74 -1.79 -11.34
N ALA A 203 -22.35 -1.42 -12.47
CA ALA A 203 -23.22 -2.32 -13.21
C ALA A 203 -22.41 -3.47 -13.83
N ALA A 204 -22.96 -4.69 -13.81
CA ALA A 204 -22.39 -5.80 -14.56
C ALA A 204 -22.66 -5.58 -16.05
N LEU A 205 -21.60 -5.39 -16.84
CA LEU A 205 -21.66 -5.18 -18.28
C LEU A 205 -21.70 -6.50 -19.04
N ALA A 206 -20.84 -7.44 -18.66
CA ALA A 206 -20.75 -8.73 -19.35
C ALA A 206 -20.21 -9.85 -18.44
N VAL A 207 -20.54 -11.09 -18.81
CA VAL A 207 -19.95 -12.31 -18.24
C VAL A 207 -19.29 -13.07 -19.38
N LEU A 208 -17.96 -13.02 -19.43
CA LEU A 208 -17.15 -13.72 -20.41
C LEU A 208 -16.93 -15.16 -19.92
N ARG A 209 -17.47 -16.10 -20.69
CA ARG A 209 -17.31 -17.54 -20.47
C ARG A 209 -17.23 -18.24 -21.82
N GLY A 210 -16.45 -19.31 -21.90
CA GLY A 210 -16.38 -20.14 -23.09
C GLY A 210 -16.98 -21.53 -22.87
N PRO A 211 -16.98 -22.38 -23.90
CA PRO A 211 -17.61 -23.71 -23.88
C PRO A 211 -16.86 -24.76 -23.05
N TRP A 212 -15.84 -24.37 -22.28
CA TRP A 212 -14.89 -25.28 -21.62
C TRP A 212 -15.25 -25.65 -20.18
N GLY A 213 -16.46 -25.31 -19.73
CA GLY A 213 -16.90 -25.57 -18.35
C GLY A 213 -16.21 -24.66 -17.33
N ARG A 214 -16.17 -25.12 -16.08
CA ARG A 214 -15.68 -24.35 -14.93
C ARG A 214 -14.16 -24.45 -14.79
N VAL A 215 -13.43 -23.65 -15.56
CA VAL A 215 -11.96 -23.57 -15.53
C VAL A 215 -11.52 -22.32 -14.79
N GLN A 216 -10.74 -22.45 -13.71
CA GLN A 216 -10.37 -21.31 -12.85
C GLN A 216 -9.55 -20.26 -13.61
N VAL A 217 -9.83 -18.98 -13.35
CA VAL A 217 -9.04 -17.84 -13.84
C VAL A 217 -8.06 -17.40 -12.75
N TYR A 218 -6.76 -17.38 -13.04
CA TYR A 218 -5.73 -16.96 -12.08
C TYR A 218 -5.29 -15.51 -12.24
N SER A 219 -5.27 -15.01 -13.47
CA SER A 219 -4.74 -13.67 -13.78
C SER A 219 -5.51 -13.08 -14.96
N VAL A 220 -5.83 -11.79 -14.89
CA VAL A 220 -6.41 -10.99 -15.97
C VAL A 220 -5.63 -9.71 -16.15
N ALA A 221 -5.56 -9.22 -17.40
CA ALA A 221 -5.02 -7.90 -17.71
C ALA A 221 -5.78 -7.28 -18.90
N CYS A 222 -5.91 -5.96 -18.90
CA CYS A 222 -6.46 -5.20 -20.02
C CYS A 222 -5.35 -4.75 -20.96
N SER A 223 -5.63 -4.72 -22.26
CA SER A 223 -4.72 -4.11 -23.23
C SER A 223 -4.60 -2.59 -23.02
N PRO A 224 -3.41 -2.00 -23.25
CA PRO A 224 -3.26 -0.55 -23.28
C PRO A 224 -4.22 0.14 -24.27
N ASP A 225 -4.52 -0.49 -25.40
CA ASP A 225 -5.42 0.03 -26.45
C ASP A 225 -6.92 -0.01 -26.10
N ARG A 226 -7.29 -0.62 -24.97
CA ARG A 226 -8.68 -0.75 -24.45
C ARG A 226 -9.58 -1.68 -25.23
N ARG A 227 -9.06 -2.45 -26.18
CA ARG A 227 -9.88 -3.33 -27.03
C ARG A 227 -9.93 -4.77 -26.55
N ARG A 228 -8.97 -5.19 -25.73
CA ARG A 228 -8.74 -6.59 -25.42
C ARG A 228 -8.54 -6.86 -23.94
N ILE A 229 -8.89 -8.06 -23.53
CA ILE A 229 -8.56 -8.64 -22.22
C ILE A 229 -7.73 -9.89 -22.48
N VAL A 230 -6.67 -10.09 -21.72
CA VAL A 230 -5.95 -11.36 -21.65
C VAL A 230 -6.18 -12.02 -20.30
N SER A 231 -6.21 -13.35 -20.29
CA SER A 231 -6.48 -14.13 -19.09
C SER A 231 -5.75 -15.47 -19.08
N GLY A 232 -5.20 -15.82 -17.92
CA GLY A 232 -4.54 -17.11 -17.66
C GLY A 232 -5.43 -18.06 -16.87
N PHE A 233 -5.55 -19.31 -17.34
CA PHE A 233 -6.46 -20.31 -16.80
C PHE A 233 -5.76 -21.55 -16.23
N SER A 234 -6.51 -22.32 -15.43
CA SER A 234 -6.11 -23.62 -14.88
C SER A 234 -6.13 -24.78 -15.88
N ASP A 235 -6.58 -24.56 -17.12
CA ASP A 235 -6.53 -25.57 -18.20
C ASP A 235 -5.34 -25.37 -19.15
N ASN A 236 -4.32 -24.65 -18.68
CA ASN A 236 -3.06 -24.43 -19.39
C ASN A 236 -3.24 -23.58 -20.66
N ARG A 237 -4.29 -22.76 -20.72
CA ARG A 237 -4.57 -21.87 -21.85
C ARG A 237 -4.54 -20.42 -21.41
N VAL A 238 -4.06 -19.59 -22.33
CA VAL A 238 -4.29 -18.15 -22.30
C VAL A 238 -5.44 -17.83 -23.24
N ARG A 239 -6.30 -16.90 -22.89
CA ARG A 239 -7.39 -16.46 -23.76
C ARG A 239 -7.40 -14.95 -23.91
N VAL A 240 -7.59 -14.52 -25.15
CA VAL A 240 -7.74 -13.13 -25.54
C VAL A 240 -9.21 -12.89 -25.87
N TRP A 241 -9.77 -11.84 -25.30
CA TRP A 241 -11.18 -11.48 -25.43
C TRP A 241 -11.30 -10.09 -26.02
N ASN A 242 -12.35 -9.88 -26.81
CA ASN A 242 -12.72 -8.56 -27.28
C ASN A 242 -13.59 -7.87 -26.22
N LEU A 243 -13.20 -6.67 -25.81
CA LEU A 243 -13.88 -5.92 -24.75
C LEU A 243 -15.28 -5.43 -25.19
N GLU A 244 -15.45 -5.10 -26.47
CA GLU A 244 -16.69 -4.52 -27.00
C GLU A 244 -17.75 -5.59 -27.28
N SER A 245 -17.37 -6.64 -28.02
CA SER A 245 -18.27 -7.74 -28.39
C SER A 245 -18.37 -8.84 -27.33
N ASN A 246 -17.50 -8.83 -26.30
CA ASN A 246 -17.47 -9.83 -25.24
C ASN A 246 -17.22 -11.26 -25.76
N THR A 247 -16.55 -11.39 -26.90
CA THR A 247 -16.25 -12.67 -27.54
C THR A 247 -14.79 -13.08 -27.36
N VAL A 248 -14.50 -14.37 -27.49
CA VAL A 248 -13.13 -14.89 -27.53
C VAL A 248 -12.53 -14.56 -28.88
N LEU A 249 -11.44 -13.81 -28.90
CA LEU A 249 -10.64 -13.53 -30.11
C LEU A 249 -9.66 -14.67 -30.39
N ALA A 250 -8.97 -15.15 -29.36
CA ALA A 250 -7.97 -16.19 -29.50
C ALA A 250 -7.88 -17.09 -28.26
N VAL A 251 -7.58 -18.38 -28.50
CA VAL A 251 -7.24 -19.35 -27.46
C VAL A 251 -5.80 -19.80 -27.71
N LEU A 252 -4.89 -19.29 -26.88
CA LEU A 252 -3.46 -19.52 -27.04
C LEU A 252 -3.11 -20.86 -26.39
N ARG A 253 -2.62 -21.79 -27.22
CA ARG A 253 -2.31 -23.18 -26.85
C ARG A 253 -0.80 -23.36 -26.88
N GLY A 254 -0.25 -23.86 -25.79
CA GLY A 254 1.17 -24.19 -25.73
C GLY A 254 1.60 -24.59 -24.32
N HIS A 255 1.09 -23.92 -23.29
CA HIS A 255 1.39 -24.30 -21.92
C HIS A 255 0.87 -25.71 -21.56
N GLU A 256 1.62 -26.38 -20.69
CA GLU A 256 1.40 -27.76 -20.23
C GLU A 256 0.93 -27.82 -18.77
N SER A 257 0.85 -26.68 -18.09
CA SER A 257 0.30 -26.52 -16.74
C SER A 257 -0.35 -25.15 -16.59
N ASN A 258 -0.89 -24.87 -15.39
CA ASN A 258 -1.69 -23.68 -15.11
C ASN A 258 -0.94 -22.39 -15.45
N VAL A 259 -1.63 -21.46 -16.12
CA VAL A 259 -1.08 -20.13 -16.38
C VAL A 259 -1.30 -19.25 -15.16
N SER A 260 -0.21 -18.90 -14.48
CA SER A 260 -0.23 -18.18 -13.20
C SER A 260 -0.27 -16.66 -13.36
N SER A 261 0.31 -16.14 -14.45
CA SER A 261 0.48 -14.70 -14.69
C SER A 261 0.41 -14.38 -16.17
N VAL A 262 -0.26 -13.28 -16.53
CA VAL A 262 -0.31 -12.75 -17.90
C VAL A 262 -0.07 -11.25 -17.89
N ALA A 263 0.55 -10.72 -18.94
CA ALA A 263 0.80 -9.29 -19.12
C ALA A 263 0.80 -8.90 -20.61
N TYR A 264 0.31 -7.70 -20.92
CA TYR A 264 0.49 -7.08 -22.23
C TYR A 264 1.83 -6.33 -22.30
N SER A 265 2.43 -6.26 -23.48
CA SER A 265 3.49 -5.32 -23.76
C SER A 265 2.95 -3.87 -23.78
N PRO A 266 3.77 -2.86 -23.46
CA PRO A 266 3.33 -1.46 -23.46
C PRO A 266 2.82 -0.95 -24.82
N ASP A 267 3.32 -1.53 -25.92
CA ASP A 267 2.90 -1.22 -27.30
C ASP A 267 1.68 -2.03 -27.77
N ASP A 268 1.12 -2.87 -26.89
CA ASP A 268 -0.05 -3.73 -27.13
C ASP A 268 0.09 -4.78 -28.25
N ARG A 269 1.33 -5.03 -28.70
CA ARG A 269 1.59 -6.00 -29.77
C ARG A 269 1.79 -7.42 -29.27
N ARG A 270 2.23 -7.58 -28.02
CA ARG A 270 2.62 -8.88 -27.48
C ARG A 270 1.96 -9.15 -26.14
N ILE A 271 1.80 -10.44 -25.86
CA ILE A 271 1.36 -10.96 -24.58
C ILE A 271 2.46 -11.84 -24.03
N ALA A 272 2.81 -11.68 -22.75
CA ALA A 272 3.64 -12.62 -22.01
C ALA A 272 2.78 -13.45 -21.06
N SER A 273 3.04 -14.75 -20.96
CA SER A 273 2.42 -15.64 -19.98
C SER A 273 3.43 -16.49 -19.25
N GLY A 274 3.33 -16.52 -17.92
CA GLY A 274 4.09 -17.41 -17.05
C GLY A 274 3.23 -18.57 -16.58
N SER A 275 3.81 -19.76 -16.49
CA SER A 275 3.09 -20.98 -16.14
C SER A 275 3.84 -21.87 -15.15
N LEU A 276 3.08 -22.73 -14.47
CA LEU A 276 3.60 -23.78 -13.61
C LEU A 276 4.36 -24.87 -14.39
N ASP A 277 4.27 -24.89 -15.73
CA ASP A 277 5.07 -25.75 -16.61
C ASP A 277 6.53 -25.30 -16.74
N ARG A 278 6.90 -24.22 -16.03
CA ARG A 278 8.26 -23.67 -15.99
C ARG A 278 8.67 -22.99 -17.29
N THR A 279 7.71 -22.49 -18.07
CA THR A 279 8.01 -21.65 -19.22
C THR A 279 7.38 -20.28 -19.11
N VAL A 280 8.02 -19.31 -19.77
CA VAL A 280 7.37 -18.07 -20.19
C VAL A 280 7.11 -18.20 -21.69
N ARG A 281 5.92 -17.83 -22.14
CA ARG A 281 5.59 -17.79 -23.57
C ARG A 281 5.23 -16.38 -23.98
N VAL A 282 5.64 -16.01 -25.19
CA VAL A 282 5.30 -14.73 -25.82
C VAL A 282 4.41 -15.01 -27.00
N TRP A 283 3.33 -14.26 -27.09
CA TRP A 283 2.30 -14.41 -28.11
C TRP A 283 2.09 -13.08 -28.83
N ASP A 284 1.75 -13.17 -30.09
CA ASP A 284 1.25 -12.03 -30.84
C ASP A 284 -0.17 -11.71 -30.36
N ALA A 285 -0.40 -10.46 -29.95
CA ALA A 285 -1.66 -10.06 -29.31
C ALA A 285 -2.84 -10.07 -30.29
N GLU A 286 -2.59 -9.90 -31.60
CA GLU A 286 -3.61 -9.77 -32.63
C GLU A 286 -4.01 -11.13 -33.22
N SER A 287 -3.03 -11.90 -33.70
CA SER A 287 -3.24 -13.22 -34.30
C SER A 287 -3.36 -14.34 -33.26
N GLY A 288 -2.81 -14.15 -32.05
CA GLY A 288 -2.68 -15.21 -31.05
C GLY A 288 -1.61 -16.26 -31.39
N ALA A 289 -0.74 -15.98 -32.37
CA ALA A 289 0.37 -16.86 -32.69
C ALA A 289 1.39 -16.91 -31.55
N GLU A 290 1.98 -18.08 -31.30
CA GLU A 290 3.13 -18.20 -30.41
C GLU A 290 4.37 -17.64 -31.10
N LEU A 291 4.94 -16.57 -30.55
CA LEU A 291 6.15 -15.93 -31.07
C LEU A 291 7.42 -16.55 -30.50
N ALA A 292 7.41 -16.90 -29.21
CA ALA A 292 8.56 -17.49 -28.55
C ALA A 292 8.20 -18.29 -27.28
N VAL A 293 9.08 -19.24 -26.94
CA VAL A 293 9.01 -20.02 -25.69
C VAL A 293 10.34 -19.89 -24.96
N PHE A 294 10.30 -19.24 -23.80
CA PHE A 294 11.48 -19.04 -22.97
C PHE A 294 11.60 -20.21 -21.99
N ARG A 295 12.63 -21.03 -22.21
CA ARG A 295 12.96 -22.20 -21.41
C ARG A 295 14.22 -21.92 -20.62
N GLY A 296 14.28 -22.44 -19.40
CA GLY A 296 15.41 -22.21 -18.49
C GLY A 296 14.98 -22.07 -17.04
N GLN A 297 13.69 -21.82 -16.79
CA GLN A 297 13.16 -21.87 -15.43
C GLN A 297 13.14 -23.33 -14.94
N ASN A 298 13.69 -23.57 -13.75
CA ASN A 298 13.73 -24.91 -13.16
C ASN A 298 12.45 -25.22 -12.37
N HIS A 299 11.67 -24.19 -12.06
CA HIS A 299 10.48 -24.25 -11.23
C HIS A 299 9.35 -23.40 -11.83
N ALA A 300 8.16 -23.53 -11.23
CA ALA A 300 6.97 -22.84 -11.64
C ALA A 300 7.19 -21.32 -11.71
N VAL A 301 6.77 -20.71 -12.82
CA VAL A 301 6.77 -19.24 -12.97
C VAL A 301 5.58 -18.69 -12.21
N THR A 302 5.83 -17.72 -11.33
CA THR A 302 4.79 -17.13 -10.45
C THR A 302 4.38 -15.73 -10.89
N SER A 303 5.26 -15.01 -11.57
CA SER A 303 5.07 -13.62 -11.98
C SER A 303 5.86 -13.32 -13.25
N VAL A 304 5.27 -12.56 -14.16
CA VAL A 304 5.92 -12.03 -15.37
C VAL A 304 5.60 -10.54 -15.52
N ALA A 305 6.54 -9.76 -16.06
CA ALA A 305 6.34 -8.35 -16.38
C ALA A 305 7.18 -7.92 -17.59
N TYR A 306 6.66 -7.00 -18.39
CA TYR A 306 7.42 -6.32 -19.44
C TYR A 306 8.21 -5.14 -18.86
N SER A 307 9.34 -4.82 -19.47
CA SER A 307 9.99 -3.53 -19.30
C SER A 307 9.10 -2.40 -19.86
N PRO A 308 9.22 -1.15 -19.37
CA PRO A 308 8.42 -0.02 -19.85
C PRO A 308 8.59 0.28 -21.35
N ASP A 309 9.75 -0.07 -21.93
CA ASP A 309 10.02 0.05 -23.37
C ASP A 309 9.58 -1.18 -24.19
N GLY A 310 9.06 -2.22 -23.53
CA GLY A 310 8.59 -3.46 -24.14
C GLY A 310 9.68 -4.40 -24.66
N ARG A 311 10.96 -4.06 -24.51
CA ARG A 311 12.09 -4.83 -25.08
C ARG A 311 12.47 -6.04 -24.25
N HIS A 312 12.16 -6.05 -22.96
CA HIS A 312 12.56 -7.10 -22.05
C HIS A 312 11.35 -7.67 -21.31
N ILE A 313 11.46 -8.94 -20.94
CA ILE A 313 10.51 -9.61 -20.05
C ILE A 313 11.28 -10.12 -18.85
N ILE A 314 10.78 -9.85 -17.65
CA ILE A 314 11.26 -10.47 -16.41
C ILE A 314 10.30 -11.53 -15.94
N SER A 315 10.84 -12.55 -15.29
CA SER A 315 10.07 -13.66 -14.75
C SER A 315 10.66 -14.17 -13.46
N GLY A 316 9.81 -14.36 -12.45
CA GLY A 316 10.18 -14.97 -11.17
C GLY A 316 9.82 -16.45 -11.16
N SER A 317 10.77 -17.32 -10.82
CA SER A 317 10.52 -18.74 -10.55
C SER A 317 11.45 -19.25 -9.45
N ALA A 318 10.89 -19.98 -8.47
CA ALA A 318 11.63 -20.40 -7.27
C ALA A 318 12.60 -19.31 -6.78
N ASP A 319 13.87 -19.59 -6.60
CA ASP A 319 14.90 -18.69 -6.08
C ASP A 319 15.51 -17.71 -7.10
N VAL A 320 14.97 -17.64 -8.32
CA VAL A 320 15.61 -16.94 -9.45
C VAL A 320 14.67 -15.97 -10.15
N VAL A 321 15.19 -14.81 -10.52
CA VAL A 321 14.59 -13.92 -11.52
C VAL A 321 15.39 -14.05 -12.82
N ARG A 322 14.72 -14.18 -13.95
CA ARG A 322 15.35 -14.20 -15.29
C ARG A 322 14.83 -13.05 -16.12
N MET A 323 15.72 -12.42 -16.89
CA MET A 323 15.39 -11.42 -17.89
C MET A 323 15.66 -11.97 -19.28
N TRP A 324 14.70 -11.74 -20.16
CA TRP A 324 14.69 -12.24 -21.53
C TRP A 324 14.56 -11.06 -22.48
N ASP A 325 15.18 -11.19 -23.65
CA ASP A 325 14.87 -10.34 -24.79
C ASP A 325 13.47 -10.69 -25.31
N ALA A 326 12.57 -9.72 -25.35
CA ALA A 326 11.18 -9.96 -25.70
C ALA A 326 10.98 -10.34 -27.17
N GLU A 327 11.96 -10.05 -28.04
CA GLU A 327 11.90 -10.31 -29.47
C GLU A 327 12.47 -11.67 -29.85
N SER A 328 13.74 -11.91 -29.51
CA SER A 328 14.48 -13.13 -29.82
C SER A 328 14.21 -14.27 -28.84
N GLY A 329 13.78 -13.95 -27.62
CA GLY A 329 13.68 -14.90 -26.52
C GLY A 329 15.00 -15.35 -25.92
N ALA A 330 16.10 -14.68 -26.27
CA ALA A 330 17.38 -14.91 -25.65
C ALA A 330 17.32 -14.58 -24.16
N GLU A 331 17.93 -15.43 -23.34
CA GLU A 331 18.19 -15.10 -21.94
C GLU A 331 19.28 -14.04 -21.87
N LEU A 332 18.95 -12.89 -21.28
CA LEU A 332 19.86 -11.76 -21.15
C LEU A 332 20.57 -11.74 -19.79
N ALA A 333 19.84 -12.09 -18.72
CA ALA A 333 20.39 -12.10 -17.37
C ALA A 333 19.68 -13.09 -16.44
N VAL A 334 20.42 -13.58 -15.45
CA VAL A 334 19.92 -14.44 -14.37
C VAL A 334 20.29 -13.81 -13.03
N PHE A 335 19.29 -13.36 -12.30
CA PHE A 335 19.44 -12.71 -11.01
C PHE A 335 19.25 -13.76 -9.90
N ARG A 336 20.35 -14.10 -9.23
CA ARG A 336 20.39 -15.12 -8.17
C ARG A 336 20.57 -14.48 -6.80
N GLY A 337 20.00 -15.11 -5.79
CA GLY A 337 20.26 -14.77 -4.39
C GLY A 337 19.06 -14.91 -3.47
N HIS A 338 17.84 -15.03 -4.00
CA HIS A 338 16.73 -15.50 -3.17
C HIS A 338 17.01 -16.94 -2.72
N ASN A 339 16.46 -17.32 -1.57
CA ASN A 339 16.59 -18.66 -0.98
C ASN A 339 15.29 -19.46 -1.07
N HIS A 340 14.20 -18.80 -1.45
CA HIS A 340 12.89 -19.40 -1.65
C HIS A 340 12.17 -18.77 -2.84
N ALA A 341 10.93 -19.21 -3.09
CA ALA A 341 10.14 -18.80 -4.23
C ALA A 341 9.91 -17.28 -4.31
N VAL A 342 10.37 -16.67 -5.39
CA VAL A 342 9.99 -15.36 -5.89
C VAL A 342 8.49 -15.39 -6.15
N THR A 343 7.78 -14.44 -5.57
CA THR A 343 6.32 -14.34 -5.60
C THR A 343 5.83 -13.22 -6.51
N SER A 344 6.67 -12.20 -6.71
CA SER A 344 6.33 -10.97 -7.42
C SER A 344 7.59 -10.35 -8.00
N VAL A 345 7.50 -9.87 -9.23
CA VAL A 345 8.56 -9.09 -9.90
C VAL A 345 7.96 -7.86 -10.57
N ALA A 346 8.71 -6.75 -10.61
CA ALA A 346 8.30 -5.54 -11.32
C ALA A 346 9.51 -4.76 -11.84
N TYR A 347 9.32 -4.03 -12.94
CA TYR A 347 10.29 -3.03 -13.42
C TYR A 347 10.04 -1.68 -12.75
N SER A 348 11.11 -0.90 -12.58
CA SER A 348 10.98 0.54 -12.35
C SER A 348 10.38 1.22 -13.59
N PRO A 349 9.66 2.35 -13.44
CA PRO A 349 9.08 3.08 -14.56
C PRO A 349 10.09 3.57 -15.62
N ASP A 350 11.35 3.78 -15.21
CA ASP A 350 12.45 4.14 -16.12
C ASP A 350 13.14 2.93 -16.77
N GLY A 351 12.74 1.71 -16.41
CA GLY A 351 13.28 0.45 -16.92
C GLY A 351 14.68 0.08 -16.41
N ARG A 352 15.30 0.91 -15.56
CA ARG A 352 16.69 0.72 -15.11
C ARG A 352 16.85 -0.31 -14.01
N HIS A 353 15.79 -0.58 -13.27
CA HIS A 353 15.83 -1.46 -12.11
C HIS A 353 14.71 -2.49 -12.14
N ILE A 354 14.96 -3.61 -11.48
CA ILE A 354 14.00 -4.67 -11.25
C ILE A 354 13.85 -4.85 -9.75
N ILE A 355 12.64 -5.05 -9.26
CA ILE A 355 12.39 -5.48 -7.88
C ILE A 355 11.80 -6.88 -7.87
N SER A 356 12.21 -7.67 -6.88
CA SER A 356 11.63 -8.98 -6.62
C SER A 356 11.35 -9.19 -5.13
N GLY A 357 10.17 -9.72 -4.84
CA GLY A 357 9.80 -10.22 -3.52
C GLY A 357 9.81 -11.74 -3.49
N SER A 358 10.17 -12.33 -2.35
CA SER A 358 10.31 -13.77 -2.19
C SER A 358 9.71 -14.30 -0.88
N ARG A 359 9.38 -15.59 -0.87
CA ARG A 359 9.01 -16.38 0.30
C ARG A 359 10.11 -16.47 1.37
N ASP A 360 11.34 -16.08 1.04
CA ASP A 360 12.43 -15.96 2.01
C ASP A 360 12.36 -14.67 2.86
N GLY A 361 11.34 -13.84 2.64
CA GLY A 361 11.13 -12.59 3.37
C GLY A 361 12.00 -11.43 2.87
N SER A 362 12.86 -11.65 1.86
CA SER A 362 13.68 -10.59 1.29
C SER A 362 13.02 -9.93 0.08
N VAL A 363 13.30 -8.64 -0.06
CA VAL A 363 13.06 -7.87 -1.27
C VAL A 363 14.41 -7.48 -1.85
N ARG A 364 14.58 -7.72 -3.15
CA ARG A 364 15.84 -7.46 -3.85
C ARG A 364 15.60 -6.48 -4.99
N LEU A 365 16.45 -5.46 -5.03
CA LEU A 365 16.51 -4.45 -6.08
C LEU A 365 17.73 -4.75 -6.95
N TRP A 366 17.51 -4.99 -8.24
CA TRP A 366 18.52 -5.36 -9.21
C TRP A 366 18.71 -4.25 -10.24
N ASN A 367 19.94 -4.05 -10.69
CA ASN A 367 20.21 -3.24 -11.88
C ASN A 367 19.87 -4.06 -13.13
N ALA A 368 18.96 -3.55 -13.97
CA ALA A 368 18.51 -4.26 -15.16
C ALA A 368 19.59 -4.38 -16.25
N GLY A 369 20.54 -3.45 -16.32
CA GLY A 369 21.56 -3.42 -17.37
C GLY A 369 22.84 -4.19 -17.02
N SER A 370 23.26 -4.18 -15.75
CA SER A 370 24.52 -4.82 -15.32
C SER A 370 24.34 -6.21 -14.72
N GLY A 371 23.17 -6.53 -14.17
CA GLY A 371 22.98 -7.77 -13.41
C GLY A 371 23.75 -7.80 -12.08
N GLU A 372 24.28 -6.66 -11.63
CA GLU A 372 25.09 -6.54 -10.41
C GLU A 372 24.33 -6.90 -9.14
N GLU A 373 25.09 -7.10 -8.05
CA GLU A 373 24.57 -7.53 -6.77
C GLU A 373 23.39 -6.67 -6.30
N PRO A 374 22.29 -7.29 -5.85
CA PRO A 374 21.11 -6.56 -5.50
C PRO A 374 21.29 -5.78 -4.22
N VAL A 375 20.68 -4.61 -4.15
CA VAL A 375 20.39 -3.99 -2.86
C VAL A 375 19.30 -4.84 -2.20
N VAL A 376 19.62 -5.43 -1.06
CA VAL A 376 18.67 -6.23 -0.28
C VAL A 376 17.96 -5.31 0.71
N LEU A 377 16.65 -5.11 0.51
CA LEU A 377 15.82 -4.34 1.41
C LEU A 377 15.45 -5.23 2.60
N ARG A 378 16.12 -5.01 3.74
CA ARG A 378 15.95 -5.79 4.97
C ARG A 378 15.03 -5.04 5.92
N GLY A 379 13.99 -5.73 6.40
CA GLY A 379 13.09 -5.18 7.41
C GLY A 379 11.89 -6.08 7.68
N HIS A 380 11.40 -6.85 6.70
CA HIS A 380 10.40 -7.87 6.96
C HIS A 380 11.02 -8.99 7.83
N GLU A 381 10.50 -9.15 9.05
CA GLU A 381 11.05 -10.05 10.09
C GLU A 381 10.50 -11.48 9.98
N VAL A 382 9.38 -11.67 9.27
CA VAL A 382 8.68 -12.94 9.13
C VAL A 382 8.45 -13.27 7.65
N LEU A 383 8.33 -14.57 7.38
CA LEU A 383 8.42 -15.19 6.07
C LEU A 383 7.41 -14.62 5.05
N ALA A 384 7.89 -14.59 3.82
CA ALA A 384 7.19 -14.20 2.61
C ALA A 384 6.83 -12.72 2.38
N ILE A 385 7.31 -12.24 1.25
CA ILE A 385 6.81 -11.06 0.56
C ILE A 385 5.83 -11.56 -0.48
N ASP A 386 4.59 -11.09 -0.48
CA ASP A 386 3.61 -11.54 -1.48
C ASP A 386 3.60 -10.67 -2.73
N ARG A 387 3.84 -9.37 -2.55
CA ARG A 387 3.76 -8.36 -3.61
C ARG A 387 4.78 -7.25 -3.42
N VAL A 388 5.29 -6.76 -4.54
CA VAL A 388 6.19 -5.60 -4.62
C VAL A 388 5.73 -4.70 -5.75
N SER A 389 5.83 -3.39 -5.58
CA SER A 389 5.44 -2.42 -6.60
C SER A 389 6.27 -1.14 -6.49
N TYR A 390 6.53 -0.50 -7.64
CA TYR A 390 7.14 0.82 -7.70
C TYR A 390 6.08 1.93 -7.65
N SER A 391 6.46 3.08 -7.09
CA SER A 391 5.70 4.31 -7.30
C SER A 391 5.79 4.73 -8.78
N PRO A 392 4.80 5.47 -9.31
CA PRO A 392 4.79 5.90 -10.70
C PRO A 392 5.98 6.76 -11.11
N ASP A 393 6.57 7.51 -10.18
CA ASP A 393 7.80 8.30 -10.39
C ASP A 393 9.09 7.47 -10.25
N GLY A 394 8.97 6.20 -9.86
CA GLY A 394 10.08 5.27 -9.66
C GLY A 394 10.92 5.52 -8.41
N ARG A 395 10.58 6.50 -7.57
CA ARG A 395 11.38 6.90 -6.41
C ARG A 395 11.14 6.09 -5.15
N ARG A 396 10.00 5.39 -5.07
CA ARG A 396 9.62 4.58 -3.92
C ARG A 396 9.25 3.18 -4.34
N ILE A 397 9.42 2.24 -3.42
CA ILE A 397 8.97 0.86 -3.54
C ILE A 397 8.03 0.59 -2.38
N VAL A 398 6.95 -0.16 -2.62
CA VAL A 398 6.08 -0.68 -1.57
C VAL A 398 6.09 -2.19 -1.59
N THR A 399 6.14 -2.80 -0.41
CA THR A 399 6.24 -4.24 -0.22
C THR A 399 5.15 -4.73 0.72
N ALA A 400 4.49 -5.82 0.34
CA ALA A 400 3.46 -6.49 1.13
C ALA A 400 4.09 -7.65 1.89
N GLY A 401 4.17 -7.52 3.22
CA GLY A 401 4.65 -8.56 4.09
C GLY A 401 3.53 -9.57 4.40
N GLY A 402 3.74 -10.78 3.92
CA GLY A 402 2.79 -11.88 3.98
C GLY A 402 2.49 -12.27 5.43
N ASP A 403 3.48 -12.73 6.20
CA ASP A 403 3.20 -13.22 7.56
C ASP A 403 3.44 -12.18 8.67
N ASP A 404 4.14 -11.08 8.37
CA ASP A 404 4.44 -10.03 9.37
C ASP A 404 3.35 -8.94 9.47
N LYS A 405 2.31 -9.03 8.64
CA LYS A 405 1.10 -8.18 8.67
C LYS A 405 1.37 -6.70 8.43
N ILE A 406 2.52 -6.36 7.86
CA ILE A 406 2.90 -4.98 7.58
C ILE A 406 3.16 -4.79 6.09
N ALA A 407 2.94 -3.58 5.63
CA ALA A 407 3.58 -3.12 4.39
C ALA A 407 4.72 -2.18 4.73
N ARG A 408 5.75 -2.11 3.87
CA ARG A 408 6.87 -1.18 4.04
C ARG A 408 7.01 -0.35 2.78
N VAL A 409 7.38 0.92 2.95
CA VAL A 409 7.73 1.83 1.87
C VAL A 409 9.22 2.12 1.95
N TRP A 410 9.89 2.02 0.82
CA TRP A 410 11.34 2.13 0.69
C TRP A 410 11.69 3.21 -0.33
N ASP A 411 12.83 3.84 -0.13
CA ASP A 411 13.48 4.66 -1.13
C ASP A 411 14.14 3.75 -2.18
N SER A 412 13.82 3.96 -3.45
CA SER A 412 14.26 3.05 -4.51
C SER A 412 15.73 3.19 -4.88
N GLU A 413 16.36 4.34 -4.57
CA GLU A 413 17.76 4.59 -4.92
C GLU A 413 18.70 4.10 -3.82
N SER A 414 18.41 4.47 -2.58
CA SER A 414 19.24 4.11 -1.41
C SER A 414 18.86 2.77 -0.78
N GLY A 415 17.69 2.24 -1.08
CA GLY A 415 17.13 1.05 -0.43
C GLY A 415 16.78 1.25 1.04
N LYS A 416 16.77 2.50 1.52
CA LYS A 416 16.40 2.81 2.91
C LYS A 416 14.91 2.69 3.10
N GLU A 417 14.53 2.20 4.27
CA GLU A 417 13.15 2.26 4.72
C GLU A 417 12.72 3.71 4.94
N LEU A 418 11.60 4.09 4.30
CA LEU A 418 10.97 5.39 4.48
C LEU A 418 9.82 5.31 5.49
N ALA A 419 9.02 4.25 5.44
CA ALA A 419 7.87 4.08 6.31
C ALA A 419 7.49 2.61 6.54
N VAL A 420 6.88 2.35 7.70
CA VAL A 420 6.26 1.06 8.05
C VAL A 420 4.77 1.25 8.24
N LEU A 421 3.99 0.61 7.38
CA LEU A 421 2.53 0.68 7.35
C LEU A 421 1.96 -0.38 8.30
N ARG A 422 1.70 0.04 9.54
CA ARG A 422 1.21 -0.84 10.62
C ARG A 422 -0.29 -0.66 10.82
N GLY A 423 -1.01 -1.76 10.92
CA GLY A 423 -2.43 -1.73 11.29
C GLY A 423 -3.19 -3.01 10.94
N HIS A 424 -2.76 -3.75 9.92
CA HIS A 424 -3.40 -5.03 9.56
C HIS A 424 -3.24 -6.09 10.66
N GLU A 425 -4.28 -6.90 10.83
CA GLU A 425 -4.33 -7.98 11.84
C GLU A 425 -4.00 -9.36 11.24
N GLY A 426 -3.96 -9.44 9.90
CA GLY A 426 -3.60 -10.61 9.12
C GLY A 426 -2.60 -10.24 8.02
N GLY A 427 -2.15 -11.26 7.31
CA GLY A 427 -1.11 -11.10 6.31
C GLY A 427 -1.44 -10.12 5.18
N VAL A 428 -0.48 -9.27 4.81
CA VAL A 428 -0.64 -8.30 3.71
C VAL A 428 -0.24 -8.98 2.41
N ASN A 429 -1.21 -9.18 1.54
CA ASN A 429 -1.04 -10.00 0.35
C ASN A 429 -0.85 -9.18 -0.94
N ASP A 430 -1.01 -7.85 -0.87
CA ASP A 430 -0.95 -6.93 -2.01
C ASP A 430 -0.86 -5.50 -1.56
N VAL A 431 -0.21 -4.73 -2.42
CA VAL A 431 0.03 -3.31 -2.27
C VAL A 431 0.06 -2.66 -3.64
N ALA A 432 -0.43 -1.44 -3.74
CA ALA A 432 -0.32 -0.63 -4.94
C ALA A 432 -0.20 0.86 -4.57
N PHE A 433 0.57 1.61 -5.36
CA PHE A 433 0.58 3.07 -5.29
C PHE A 433 -0.61 3.66 -6.05
N SER A 434 -1.09 4.81 -5.58
CA SER A 434 -1.93 5.68 -6.40
C SER A 434 -1.15 6.20 -7.62
N PRO A 435 -1.83 6.57 -8.72
CA PRO A 435 -1.16 7.09 -9.93
C PRO A 435 -0.34 8.37 -9.73
N ASP A 436 -0.63 9.15 -8.69
CA ASP A 436 0.17 10.32 -8.30
C ASP A 436 1.34 9.97 -7.34
N GLY A 437 1.46 8.70 -6.92
CA GLY A 437 2.48 8.19 -6.01
C GLY A 437 2.32 8.63 -4.55
N ARG A 438 1.29 9.40 -4.21
CA ARG A 438 1.13 9.98 -2.87
C ARG A 438 0.48 9.05 -1.86
N ARG A 439 -0.26 8.05 -2.32
CA ARG A 439 -0.96 7.10 -1.46
C ARG A 439 -0.54 5.67 -1.77
N VAL A 440 -0.60 4.83 -0.75
CA VAL A 440 -0.50 3.38 -0.87
C VAL A 440 -1.85 2.79 -0.50
N VAL A 441 -2.29 1.77 -1.24
CA VAL A 441 -3.37 0.88 -0.79
C VAL A 441 -2.78 -0.48 -0.47
N SER A 442 -3.17 -1.08 0.66
CA SER A 442 -2.81 -2.44 1.04
C SER A 442 -4.05 -3.29 1.31
N ARG A 443 -3.96 -4.59 1.02
CA ARG A 443 -5.03 -5.56 1.34
C ARG A 443 -4.51 -6.68 2.22
N SER A 444 -5.36 -7.20 3.09
CA SER A 444 -4.98 -8.26 4.03
C SER A 444 -5.98 -9.40 4.13
N ASN A 445 -5.48 -10.54 4.64
CA ASN A 445 -6.28 -11.69 5.09
C ASN A 445 -7.24 -11.36 6.23
N ASP A 446 -7.08 -10.22 6.91
CA ASP A 446 -8.05 -9.71 7.89
C ASP A 446 -9.39 -9.23 7.27
N GLY A 447 -9.48 -9.21 5.93
CA GLY A 447 -10.67 -8.78 5.19
C GLY A 447 -10.78 -7.26 5.06
N THR A 448 -9.72 -6.52 5.37
CA THR A 448 -9.65 -5.06 5.25
C THR A 448 -8.78 -4.62 4.08
N VAL A 449 -9.08 -3.43 3.58
CA VAL A 449 -8.21 -2.68 2.68
C VAL A 449 -7.88 -1.37 3.39
N ARG A 450 -6.62 -0.96 3.41
CA ARG A 450 -6.15 0.25 4.09
C ARG A 450 -5.49 1.19 3.09
N VAL A 451 -5.69 2.49 3.30
CA VAL A 451 -5.09 3.56 2.50
C VAL A 451 -4.13 4.32 3.40
N TRP A 452 -2.92 4.54 2.89
CA TRP A 452 -1.82 5.13 3.63
C TRP A 452 -1.26 6.32 2.87
N ASP A 453 -0.72 7.28 3.60
CA ASP A 453 0.13 8.30 3.03
C ASP A 453 1.50 7.68 2.71
N ALA A 454 1.94 7.82 1.47
CA ALA A 454 3.15 7.15 0.99
C ALA A 454 4.44 7.73 1.58
N GLU A 455 4.41 8.94 2.16
CA GLU A 455 5.59 9.65 2.65
C GLU A 455 5.78 9.46 4.15
N SER A 456 4.73 9.71 4.90
CA SER A 456 4.72 9.59 6.36
C SER A 456 4.47 8.15 6.82
N GLY A 457 3.82 7.34 6.00
CA GLY A 457 3.35 6.01 6.38
C GLY A 457 2.10 6.01 7.25
N GLU A 458 1.48 7.17 7.44
CA GLU A 458 0.28 7.27 8.25
C GLU A 458 -0.90 6.56 7.60
N GLU A 459 -1.69 5.89 8.43
CA GLU A 459 -2.97 5.37 8.00
C GLU A 459 -3.92 6.54 7.74
N LEU A 460 -4.22 6.78 6.47
CA LEU A 460 -5.22 7.77 6.07
C LEU A 460 -6.61 7.22 6.33
N ALA A 461 -6.83 5.93 6.05
CA ALA A 461 -8.08 5.29 6.37
C ALA A 461 -8.11 3.76 6.25
N VAL A 462 -9.16 3.17 6.83
CA VAL A 462 -9.55 1.77 6.65
C VAL A 462 -10.84 1.68 5.85
N LEU A 463 -10.78 1.08 4.67
CA LEU A 463 -11.94 0.83 3.82
C LEU A 463 -12.75 -0.32 4.43
N ARG A 464 -13.79 0.05 5.19
CA ARG A 464 -14.75 -0.88 5.82
C ARG A 464 -16.07 -0.87 5.04
N GLY A 465 -16.55 -2.06 4.70
CA GLY A 465 -17.80 -2.23 3.97
C GLY A 465 -18.97 -1.98 4.91
N LYS A 466 -20.00 -1.26 4.44
CA LYS A 466 -21.21 -1.06 5.25
C LYS A 466 -22.01 -2.37 5.30
N ARG A 467 -22.36 -2.82 6.49
CA ARG A 467 -23.40 -3.86 6.67
C ARG A 467 -24.74 -3.20 6.32
N ARG A 468 -25.45 -3.76 5.32
CA ARG A 468 -26.88 -3.50 5.16
C ARG A 468 -27.65 -4.44 6.08
#